data_AF-A0A9P6ZVT4-F1
#
_entry.id   AF-A0A9P6ZVT4-F1
#
_cell.length_a   1.000
_cell.length_b   1.000
_cell.length_c   1.000
_cell.angle_alpha   90.00
_cell.angle_beta   90.00
_cell.angle_gamma   90.00
#
_symmetry.space_group_name_H-M   'P 1'
#
loop_
_entity.id
_entity.type
_entity.pdbx_description
1 polymer ?
#
loop_
_entity_poly.entity_id
_entity_poly.type
_entity_poly.pdbx_seq_one_letter_code
_entity_poly.pdbx_strand_id
1 'polypeptide(L)'
;MFSLLRTTLLPRLPTSVRFRSQLAPRQVQRVKRHKGRVPIPIGGSTKGTTLAYGEWGIRIKGMGVRFSAKQLTTAEEVIKRKIKVVKGAKVYLRVFPDIPVCIKGNETRMGKGKGTFEFWATRVPTGRVIFEIGGTPIREELAREALRQAADKLPTIMEFITRSTPPRLGNLVLQPEPSTDQLSYPTQTELVKT
;
A
#
# COMPACT_ATOMS: atom_id res chain seq x y z
N MET A 1 -26.42 -47.39 19.46
CA MET A 1 -25.35 -46.86 18.58
C MET A 1 -25.40 -45.34 18.60
N PHE A 2 -24.73 -44.70 19.56
CA PHE A 2 -24.63 -43.24 19.61
C PHE A 2 -23.39 -42.80 18.85
N SER A 3 -23.61 -42.23 17.67
CA SER A 3 -22.60 -41.55 16.85
C SER A 3 -22.12 -40.30 17.58
N LEU A 4 -20.94 -40.39 18.20
CA LEU A 4 -20.22 -39.25 18.73
C LEU A 4 -19.78 -38.37 17.55
N LEU A 5 -20.51 -37.29 17.29
CA LEU A 5 -20.06 -36.18 16.47
C LEU A 5 -18.82 -35.56 17.13
N ARG A 6 -17.65 -36.06 16.73
CA ARG A 6 -16.36 -35.52 17.12
C ARG A 6 -16.14 -34.22 16.37
N THR A 7 -16.71 -33.13 16.88
CA THR A 7 -16.37 -31.77 16.46
C THR A 7 -14.88 -31.59 16.69
N THR A 8 -14.07 -31.69 15.64
CA THR A 8 -12.65 -31.41 15.69
C THR A 8 -12.46 -29.92 15.94
N LEU A 9 -12.47 -29.53 17.22
CA LEU A 9 -11.97 -28.25 17.66
C LEU A 9 -10.48 -28.23 17.32
N LEU A 10 -10.14 -27.62 16.18
CA LEU A 10 -8.76 -27.25 15.88
C LEU A 10 -8.22 -26.49 17.09
N PRO A 11 -7.01 -26.79 17.59
CA PRO A 11 -6.44 -26.08 18.72
C PRO A 11 -6.36 -24.60 18.32
N ARG A 12 -7.11 -23.76 19.05
CA ARG A 12 -6.92 -22.31 19.00
C ARG A 12 -5.51 -22.07 19.53
N LEU A 13 -4.53 -21.93 18.63
CA LEU A 13 -3.20 -21.45 18.98
C LEU A 13 -3.39 -20.18 19.81
N PRO A 14 -2.62 -19.99 20.90
CA PRO A 14 -2.78 -18.84 21.77
C PRO A 14 -2.76 -17.60 20.91
N THR A 15 -3.89 -16.92 20.82
CA THR A 15 -3.99 -15.64 20.14
C THR A 15 -3.11 -14.71 20.95
N SER A 16 -1.89 -14.48 20.47
CA SER A 16 -1.04 -13.39 20.96
C SER A 16 -1.94 -12.16 21.12
N VAL A 17 -2.10 -11.70 22.37
CA VAL A 17 -2.92 -10.55 22.70
C VAL A 17 -2.34 -9.37 21.92
N ARG A 18 -3.11 -8.87 20.96
CA ARG A 18 -2.63 -7.81 20.06
C ARG A 18 -2.55 -6.49 20.82
N PHE A 19 -1.37 -5.86 20.82
CA PHE A 19 -1.30 -4.42 21.06
C PHE A 19 -1.86 -3.67 19.84
N ARG A 20 -2.83 -2.77 20.07
CA ARG A 20 -3.57 -2.03 19.02
C ARG A 20 -2.66 -1.43 17.94
N SER A 21 -1.43 -1.06 18.31
CA SER A 21 -0.37 -0.45 17.51
C SER A 21 0.33 -1.37 16.50
N GLN A 22 0.25 -2.70 16.62
CA GLN A 22 1.04 -3.60 15.78
C GLN A 22 0.36 -3.87 14.44
N LEU A 23 1.05 -3.57 13.33
CA LEU A 23 0.63 -3.92 11.96
C LEU A 23 0.73 -5.42 11.73
N ALA A 24 -0.22 -6.17 12.30
CA ALA A 24 -0.32 -7.62 12.20
C ALA A 24 -1.81 -8.06 12.14
N PRO A 25 -2.15 -9.08 11.32
CA PRO A 25 -3.48 -9.65 11.28
C PRO A 25 -3.83 -10.31 12.62
N ARG A 26 -5.08 -10.16 13.05
CA ARG A 26 -5.56 -10.67 14.35
C ARG A 26 -5.67 -12.19 14.38
N GLN A 27 -6.09 -12.80 13.28
CA GLN A 27 -6.26 -14.24 13.15
C GLN A 27 -5.73 -14.70 11.80
N VAL A 28 -4.95 -15.77 11.80
CA VAL A 28 -4.39 -16.38 10.60
C VAL A 28 -4.57 -17.88 10.67
N GLN A 29 -5.26 -18.46 9.68
CA GLN A 29 -5.48 -19.91 9.61
C GLN A 29 -4.17 -20.69 9.41
N ARG A 30 -3.26 -20.17 8.57
CA ARG A 30 -1.97 -20.81 8.25
C ARG A 30 -0.83 -19.79 8.27
N VAL A 31 0.12 -20.01 9.16
CA VAL A 31 1.28 -19.13 9.35
C VAL A 31 2.36 -19.36 8.28
N LYS A 32 2.55 -20.58 7.78
CA LYS A 32 3.54 -20.89 6.74
C LYS A 32 2.91 -20.75 5.34
N ARG A 33 3.25 -19.68 4.60
CA ARG A 33 2.75 -19.45 3.22
C ARG A 33 3.84 -19.34 2.15
N HIS A 34 3.59 -19.82 0.93
CA HIS A 34 4.54 -19.66 -0.18
C HIS A 34 4.89 -18.17 -0.42
N LYS A 35 6.13 -17.92 -0.88
CA LYS A 35 6.66 -16.55 -1.02
C LYS A 35 5.82 -15.70 -1.98
N GLY A 36 5.30 -16.30 -3.06
CA GLY A 36 4.61 -15.58 -4.15
C GLY A 36 5.52 -14.58 -4.87
N ARG A 37 4.92 -13.71 -5.68
CA ARG A 37 5.57 -12.59 -6.39
C ARG A 37 4.70 -11.34 -6.25
N VAL A 38 5.32 -10.16 -6.36
CA VAL A 38 4.57 -8.90 -6.40
C VAL A 38 3.76 -8.88 -7.70
N PRO A 39 2.45 -8.62 -7.67
CA PRO A 39 1.63 -8.60 -8.87
C PRO A 39 2.05 -7.43 -9.78
N ILE A 40 2.12 -7.68 -11.08
CA ILE A 40 2.33 -6.65 -12.10
C ILE A 40 0.97 -6.45 -12.80
N PRO A 41 0.37 -5.25 -12.76
CA PRO A 41 -0.94 -5.02 -13.36
C PRO A 41 -0.82 -4.88 -14.88
N ILE A 42 -0.81 -6.00 -15.59
CA ILE A 42 -0.71 -6.04 -17.06
C ILE A 42 -2.04 -5.60 -17.71
N GLY A 43 -3.18 -5.94 -17.10
CA GLY A 43 -4.52 -5.67 -17.64
C GLY A 43 -5.06 -4.26 -17.36
N GLY A 44 -4.22 -3.21 -17.36
CA GLY A 44 -4.74 -1.83 -17.27
C GLY A 44 -5.26 -1.38 -15.90
N SER A 45 -4.99 -2.13 -14.82
CA SER A 45 -5.58 -1.83 -13.50
C SER A 45 -4.98 -0.57 -12.85
N THR A 46 -5.82 0.43 -12.61
CA THR A 46 -5.50 1.69 -11.89
C THR A 46 -5.93 1.66 -10.42
N LYS A 47 -6.30 0.47 -9.90
CA LYS A 47 -6.88 0.35 -8.57
C LYS A 47 -5.91 0.81 -7.49
N GLY A 48 -6.32 1.84 -6.77
CA GLY A 48 -5.59 2.35 -5.60
C GLY A 48 -4.31 3.11 -5.94
N THR A 49 -4.20 3.63 -7.16
CA THR A 49 -3.16 4.60 -7.55
C THR A 49 -3.55 6.05 -7.27
N THR A 50 -4.79 6.28 -6.86
CA THR A 50 -5.36 7.58 -6.47
C THR A 50 -5.63 7.64 -4.96
N LEU A 51 -5.69 8.87 -4.45
CA LEU A 51 -6.07 9.15 -3.06
C LEU A 51 -7.54 8.81 -2.81
N ALA A 52 -7.84 8.22 -1.66
CA ALA A 52 -9.22 7.90 -1.28
C ALA A 52 -9.71 8.70 -0.07
N TYR A 53 -8.88 8.82 0.97
CA TYR A 53 -9.28 9.40 2.25
C TYR A 53 -8.65 10.77 2.47
N GLY A 54 -7.33 10.85 2.30
CA GLY A 54 -6.55 12.08 2.52
C GLY A 54 -6.57 13.07 1.36
N GLU A 55 -5.95 14.23 1.61
CA GLU A 55 -5.71 15.28 0.60
C GLU A 55 -4.34 15.13 -0.06
N TRP A 56 -3.38 14.63 0.72
CA TRP A 56 -1.99 14.43 0.32
C TRP A 56 -1.59 12.98 0.57
N GLY A 57 -0.65 12.46 -0.22
CA GLY A 57 -0.11 11.13 0.03
C GLY A 57 1.16 10.82 -0.73
N ILE A 58 1.63 9.58 -0.58
CA ILE A 58 2.74 9.04 -1.37
C ILE A 58 2.35 7.74 -2.04
N ARG A 59 2.78 7.63 -3.31
CA ARG A 59 2.64 6.42 -4.11
C ARG A 59 4.00 5.91 -4.59
N ILE A 60 4.04 4.63 -4.93
CA ILE A 60 5.24 4.02 -5.50
C ILE A 60 5.46 4.54 -6.93
N LYS A 61 6.61 5.16 -7.17
CA LYS A 61 7.08 5.52 -8.53
C LYS A 61 7.97 4.43 -9.13
N GLY A 62 8.78 3.78 -8.28
CA GLY A 62 9.70 2.72 -8.68
C GLY A 62 9.03 1.37 -8.94
N MET A 63 9.84 0.32 -8.95
CA MET A 63 9.35 -1.05 -9.10
C MET A 63 8.49 -1.47 -7.89
N GLY A 64 7.50 -2.32 -8.15
CA GLY A 64 6.68 -2.94 -7.11
C GLY A 64 7.54 -3.77 -6.16
N VAL A 65 7.31 -3.59 -4.86
CA VAL A 65 8.17 -4.14 -3.81
C VAL A 65 7.33 -4.80 -2.71
N ARG A 66 7.99 -5.64 -1.92
CA ARG A 66 7.41 -6.21 -0.71
C ARG A 66 7.82 -5.38 0.49
N PHE A 67 6.85 -4.75 1.15
CA PHE A 67 7.09 -3.98 2.38
C PHE A 67 6.98 -4.87 3.59
N SER A 68 7.92 -4.75 4.51
CA SER A 68 7.83 -5.34 5.84
C SER A 68 7.00 -4.46 6.76
N ALA A 69 6.27 -5.06 7.70
CA ALA A 69 5.48 -4.32 8.69
C ALA A 69 6.31 -3.29 9.46
N LYS A 70 7.56 -3.64 9.82
CA LYS A 70 8.51 -2.73 10.49
C LYS A 70 8.77 -1.45 9.67
N GLN A 71 8.97 -1.57 8.35
CA GLN A 71 9.22 -0.41 7.49
C GLN A 71 8.00 0.52 7.43
N LEU A 72 6.81 -0.06 7.32
CA LEU A 72 5.55 0.70 7.35
C LEU A 72 5.36 1.40 8.68
N THR A 73 5.61 0.72 9.81
CA THR A 73 5.53 1.33 11.15
C THR A 73 6.54 2.48 11.30
N THR A 74 7.79 2.29 10.88
CA THR A 74 8.81 3.36 10.94
C THR A 74 8.40 4.57 10.10
N ALA A 75 7.91 4.36 8.87
CA ALA A 75 7.43 5.44 8.02
C ALA A 75 6.21 6.16 8.64
N GLU A 76 5.25 5.41 9.18
CA GLU A 76 4.07 5.96 9.85
C GLU A 76 4.44 6.80 11.08
N GLU A 77 5.40 6.33 11.88
CA GLU A 77 5.92 7.09 13.03
C GLU A 77 6.57 8.40 12.61
N VAL A 78 7.36 8.42 11.54
CA VAL A 78 7.98 9.64 11.02
C VAL A 78 6.91 10.65 10.62
N ILE A 79 5.88 10.22 9.88
CA ILE A 79 4.75 11.09 9.52
C ILE A 79 4.08 11.64 10.77
N LYS A 80 3.71 10.76 11.71
CA LYS A 80 3.04 11.13 12.96
C LYS A 80 3.84 12.14 13.79
N ARG A 81 5.16 11.99 13.86
CA ARG A 81 6.04 12.93 14.57
C ARG A 81 6.00 14.32 13.93
N LYS A 82 6.05 14.40 12.60
CA LYS A 82 6.06 15.68 11.88
C LYS A 82 4.71 16.38 11.92
N ILE A 83 3.60 15.65 11.78
CA ILE A 83 2.24 16.23 11.77
C ILE A 83 1.66 16.47 13.17
N LYS A 84 2.35 16.07 14.25
CA LYS A 84 1.88 16.20 15.64
C LYS A 84 1.41 17.61 16.00
N VAL A 85 1.99 18.63 15.38
CA VAL A 85 1.64 20.05 15.59
C VAL A 85 0.21 20.36 15.16
N VAL A 86 -0.30 19.67 14.13
CA VAL A 86 -1.65 19.88 13.61
C VAL A 86 -2.63 19.00 14.37
N LYS A 87 -3.51 19.64 15.15
CA LYS A 87 -4.57 18.94 15.89
C LYS A 87 -5.61 18.38 14.92
N GLY A 88 -6.01 17.12 15.14
CA GLY A 88 -7.01 16.44 14.30
C GLY A 88 -6.47 15.81 13.01
N ALA A 89 -5.18 15.99 12.69
CA ALA A 89 -4.56 15.33 11.55
C ALA A 89 -4.56 13.80 11.72
N LYS A 90 -4.90 13.09 10.65
CA LYS A 90 -4.97 11.64 10.57
C LYS A 90 -4.03 11.12 9.49
N VAL A 91 -3.35 10.02 9.79
CA VAL A 91 -2.55 9.26 8.83
C VAL A 91 -3.35 8.01 8.46
N TYR A 92 -3.52 7.80 7.16
CA TYR A 92 -4.16 6.60 6.63
C TYR A 92 -3.11 5.72 5.97
N LEU A 93 -3.04 4.46 6.40
CA LEU A 93 -2.26 3.43 5.74
C LEU A 93 -3.16 2.70 4.74
N ARG A 94 -2.87 2.80 3.43
CA ARG A 94 -3.67 2.21 2.34
C ARG A 94 -3.37 0.73 2.10
N VAL A 95 -2.26 0.22 2.63
CA VAL A 95 -1.78 -1.17 2.43
C VAL A 95 -1.60 -1.86 3.78
N PHE A 96 -2.08 -3.08 3.93
CA PHE A 96 -1.98 -3.83 5.18
C PHE A 96 -1.03 -5.03 5.02
N PRO A 97 -0.10 -5.27 5.98
CA PRO A 97 0.76 -6.45 5.97
C PRO A 97 0.04 -7.68 6.52
N ASP A 98 -0.45 -8.50 5.60
CA ASP A 98 -1.23 -9.72 5.83
C ASP A 98 -0.45 -11.02 5.52
N ILE A 99 0.72 -10.90 4.88
CA ILE A 99 1.49 -12.06 4.41
C ILE A 99 2.53 -12.43 5.47
N PRO A 100 2.50 -13.67 6.00
CA PRO A 100 3.52 -14.13 6.91
C PRO A 100 4.80 -14.50 6.16
N VAL A 101 5.93 -13.95 6.60
CA VAL A 101 7.25 -14.29 6.08
C VAL A 101 7.94 -15.21 7.08
N CYS A 102 8.26 -16.42 6.60
CA CYS A 102 9.05 -17.38 7.37
C CYS A 102 10.47 -17.44 6.82
N ILE A 103 11.46 -17.41 7.71
CA ILE A 103 12.87 -17.45 7.38
C ILE A 103 13.47 -18.66 8.08
N LYS A 104 14.41 -19.33 7.41
CA LYS A 104 15.23 -20.38 8.02
C LYS A 104 16.51 -19.72 8.50
N GLY A 105 16.98 -20.09 9.70
CA GLY A 105 18.22 -19.56 10.27
C GLY A 105 19.39 -19.73 9.31
N ASN A 106 20.21 -18.68 9.19
CA ASN A 106 21.34 -18.65 8.27
C ASN A 106 22.41 -19.69 8.63
N GLU A 107 22.45 -20.09 9.91
CA GLU A 107 23.33 -21.14 10.43
C GLU A 107 22.94 -22.56 9.98
N THR A 108 21.71 -22.76 9.51
CA THR A 108 21.20 -24.10 9.17
C THR A 108 21.35 -24.43 7.69
N ARG A 109 21.71 -25.69 7.37
CA ARG A 109 21.80 -26.17 5.98
C ARG A 109 20.43 -26.27 5.30
N MET A 110 20.46 -26.37 3.98
CA MET A 110 19.28 -26.59 3.13
C MET A 110 18.60 -27.93 3.44
N GLY A 111 17.30 -28.07 3.11
CA GLY A 111 16.49 -29.27 3.43
C GLY A 111 15.70 -29.15 4.75
N LYS A 112 15.18 -30.25 5.33
CA LYS A 112 14.45 -30.26 6.62
C LYS A 112 13.20 -29.35 6.70
N GLY A 113 12.60 -29.04 5.56
CA GLY A 113 11.37 -28.24 5.49
C GLY A 113 11.58 -26.73 5.67
N LYS A 114 10.49 -26.05 6.06
CA LYS A 114 10.38 -24.59 6.07
C LYS A 114 10.59 -23.99 7.47
N GLY A 115 11.30 -22.86 7.51
CA GLY A 115 11.62 -22.13 8.73
C GLY A 115 10.44 -21.57 9.52
N THR A 116 10.78 -20.87 10.60
CA THR A 116 9.86 -20.25 11.57
C THR A 116 9.33 -18.92 11.04
N PHE A 117 8.22 -18.46 11.61
CA PHE A 117 7.65 -17.15 11.29
C PHE A 117 8.49 -16.02 11.91
N GLU A 118 8.77 -14.99 11.12
CA GLU A 118 9.57 -13.84 11.56
C GLU A 118 8.73 -12.56 11.59
N PHE A 119 8.15 -12.18 10.45
CA PHE A 119 7.44 -10.90 10.33
C PHE A 119 6.32 -10.92 9.29
N TRP A 120 5.45 -9.92 9.37
CA TRP A 120 4.40 -9.66 8.40
C TRP A 120 4.89 -8.74 7.29
N ALA A 121 4.46 -9.02 6.07
CA ALA A 121 4.77 -8.22 4.90
C ALA A 121 3.54 -8.01 4.03
N THR A 122 3.60 -7.05 3.11
CA THR A 122 2.60 -6.84 2.07
C THR A 122 3.27 -6.74 0.70
N ARG A 123 2.59 -7.20 -0.35
CA ARG A 123 3.07 -7.08 -1.74
C ARG A 123 2.34 -5.93 -2.38
N VAL A 124 3.10 -4.97 -2.91
CA VAL A 124 2.49 -3.76 -3.45
C VAL A 124 2.99 -3.50 -4.88
N PRO A 125 2.08 -3.39 -5.87
CA PRO A 125 2.45 -3.08 -7.24
C PRO A 125 2.89 -1.62 -7.40
N THR A 126 3.61 -1.32 -8.48
CA THR A 126 3.96 0.05 -8.87
C THR A 126 2.71 0.94 -9.01
N GLY A 127 2.85 2.21 -8.66
CA GLY A 127 1.79 3.22 -8.75
C GLY A 127 0.82 3.22 -7.56
N ARG A 128 0.82 2.19 -6.71
CA ARG A 128 -0.09 2.11 -5.56
C ARG A 128 0.26 3.15 -4.49
N VAL A 129 -0.77 3.77 -3.92
CA VAL A 129 -0.66 4.66 -2.75
C VAL A 129 -0.40 3.86 -1.48
N ILE A 130 0.57 4.31 -0.66
CA ILE A 130 0.94 3.67 0.61
C ILE A 130 0.36 4.43 1.80
N PHE A 131 0.65 5.73 1.89
CA PHE A 131 0.21 6.60 2.97
C PHE A 131 -0.57 7.78 2.43
N GLU A 132 -1.54 8.21 3.21
CA GLU A 132 -2.27 9.45 3.00
C GLU A 132 -2.34 10.24 4.31
N ILE A 133 -2.41 11.55 4.18
CA ILE A 133 -2.57 12.48 5.29
C ILE A 133 -3.83 13.30 5.02
N GLY A 134 -4.66 13.48 6.05
CA GLY A 134 -5.86 14.31 5.96
C GLY A 134 -6.58 14.46 7.30
N GLY A 135 -7.89 14.68 7.26
CA GLY A 135 -8.75 14.84 8.44
C GLY A 135 -8.92 16.29 8.91
N THR A 136 -7.89 17.12 8.75
CA THR A 136 -7.90 18.56 8.98
C THR A 136 -7.16 19.23 7.81
N PRO A 137 -7.48 20.48 7.44
CA PRO A 137 -6.68 21.23 6.48
C PRO A 137 -5.22 21.32 6.93
N ILE A 138 -4.31 20.82 6.09
CA ILE A 138 -2.86 20.81 6.34
C ILE A 138 -2.19 21.58 5.21
N ARG A 139 -1.27 22.49 5.57
CA ARG A 139 -0.44 23.20 4.60
C ARG A 139 0.40 22.21 3.78
N GLU A 140 0.42 22.40 2.47
CA GLU A 140 1.09 21.48 1.55
C GLU A 140 2.57 21.29 1.87
N GLU A 141 3.29 22.37 2.22
CA GLU A 141 4.71 22.32 2.55
C GLU A 141 5.02 21.35 3.70
N LEU A 142 4.20 21.39 4.76
CA LEU A 142 4.34 20.50 5.91
C LEU A 142 4.04 19.05 5.53
N ALA A 143 2.99 18.81 4.74
CA ALA A 143 2.63 17.48 4.27
C ALA A 143 3.72 16.90 3.36
N ARG A 144 4.25 17.72 2.44
CA ARG A 144 5.31 17.36 1.50
C ARG A 144 6.59 17.00 2.25
N GLU A 145 6.99 17.78 3.24
CA GLU A 145 8.18 17.48 4.04
C GLU A 145 8.01 16.21 4.87
N ALA A 146 6.86 16.03 5.53
CA ALA A 146 6.55 14.83 6.31
C ALA A 146 6.61 13.55 5.45
N LEU A 147 5.99 13.62 4.27
CA LEU A 147 5.93 12.51 3.34
C LEU A 147 7.28 12.23 2.66
N ARG A 148 8.10 13.26 2.43
CA ARG A 148 9.49 13.09 1.96
C ARG A 148 10.32 12.30 2.97
N GLN A 149 10.29 12.70 4.24
CA GLN A 149 11.02 12.00 5.30
C GLN A 149 10.54 10.55 5.46
N ALA A 150 9.25 10.30 5.24
CA ALA A 150 8.68 8.94 5.26
C ALA A 150 9.14 8.11 4.05
N ALA A 151 9.22 8.71 2.87
CA ALA A 151 9.71 8.07 1.65
C ALA A 151 11.14 7.56 1.82
N ASP A 152 12.01 8.32 2.48
CA ASP A 152 13.41 7.93 2.75
C ASP A 152 13.53 6.67 3.65
N LYS A 153 12.46 6.29 4.37
CA LYS A 153 12.42 5.05 5.19
C LYS A 153 11.92 3.83 4.42
N LEU A 154 11.44 4.03 3.20
CA LEU A 154 10.86 2.98 2.37
C LEU A 154 11.89 2.50 1.32
N PRO A 155 11.88 1.20 0.95
CA PRO A 155 12.90 0.61 0.09
C PRO A 155 12.77 0.94 -1.40
N THR A 156 11.85 1.81 -1.82
CA THR A 156 11.60 2.14 -3.23
C THR A 156 11.32 3.63 -3.39
N ILE A 157 11.49 4.12 -4.60
CA ILE A 157 11.28 5.53 -4.95
C ILE A 157 9.79 5.84 -4.87
N MET A 158 9.47 6.87 -4.10
CA MET A 158 8.11 7.36 -3.92
C MET A 158 7.89 8.69 -4.65
N GLU A 159 6.64 8.95 -4.97
CA GLU A 159 6.16 10.20 -5.54
C GLU A 159 5.11 10.78 -4.61
N PHE A 160 5.23 12.08 -4.32
CA PHE A 160 4.21 12.85 -3.62
C PHE A 160 3.02 13.08 -4.54
N ILE A 161 1.80 12.91 -4.02
CA ILE A 161 0.57 13.05 -4.78
C ILE A 161 -0.45 13.92 -4.08
N THR A 162 -1.25 14.57 -4.91
CA THR A 162 -2.38 15.43 -4.58
C THR A 162 -3.67 14.79 -5.11
N ARG A 163 -4.84 15.33 -4.75
CA ARG A 163 -6.11 14.89 -5.33
C ARG A 163 -6.22 15.14 -6.84
N SER A 164 -5.58 16.20 -7.34
CA SER A 164 -5.54 16.50 -8.78
C SER A 164 -4.60 15.59 -9.55
N THR A 165 -3.74 14.81 -8.87
CA THR A 165 -2.76 13.98 -9.54
C THR A 165 -3.44 12.81 -10.26
N PRO A 166 -3.22 12.63 -11.57
CA PRO A 166 -3.80 11.53 -12.34
C PRO A 166 -3.40 10.14 -11.83
N PRO A 167 -4.22 9.11 -12.09
CA PRO A 167 -3.88 7.72 -11.79
C PRO A 167 -2.64 7.26 -12.57
N ARG A 168 -1.98 6.21 -12.06
CA ARG A 168 -0.87 5.54 -12.76
C ARG A 168 -1.30 4.17 -13.23
N LEU A 169 -0.82 3.81 -14.42
CA LEU A 169 -0.82 2.44 -14.90
C LEU A 169 0.63 1.94 -14.93
N GLY A 170 1.05 1.34 -13.82
CA GLY A 170 2.46 1.00 -13.62
C GLY A 170 3.34 2.26 -13.72
N ASN A 171 4.22 2.30 -14.72
CA ASN A 171 5.11 3.44 -14.96
C ASN A 171 4.45 4.55 -15.77
N LEU A 172 3.32 4.30 -16.45
CA LEU A 172 2.60 5.30 -17.21
C LEU A 172 1.72 6.16 -16.30
N VAL A 173 1.68 7.46 -16.53
CA VAL A 173 0.71 8.37 -15.92
C VAL A 173 -0.43 8.54 -16.90
N LEU A 174 -1.66 8.21 -16.49
CA LEU A 174 -2.84 8.35 -17.35
C LEU A 174 -3.34 9.78 -17.26
N GLN A 175 -2.99 10.61 -18.23
CA GLN A 175 -3.53 11.96 -18.30
C GLN A 175 -5.05 11.87 -18.54
N PRO A 176 -5.85 12.74 -17.92
CA PRO A 176 -7.26 12.84 -18.28
C PRO A 176 -7.35 13.24 -19.75
N GLU A 177 -8.21 12.57 -20.50
CA GLU A 177 -8.50 12.97 -21.87
C GLU A 177 -8.99 14.44 -21.87
N PRO A 178 -8.58 15.25 -22.86
CA PRO A 178 -9.10 16.60 -22.99
C PRO A 178 -10.64 16.53 -23.11
N SER A 179 -11.33 17.44 -22.42
CA SER A 179 -12.79 17.52 -22.50
C SER A 179 -13.21 17.68 -23.96
N THR A 180 -14.28 16.99 -24.37
CA THR A 180 -14.77 16.96 -25.77
C THR A 180 -15.02 18.36 -26.35
N ASP A 181 -15.31 19.35 -25.51
CA ASP A 181 -15.47 20.76 -25.88
C ASP A 181 -14.21 21.43 -26.47
N GLN A 182 -13.02 20.86 -26.29
CA GLN A 182 -11.75 21.38 -26.82
C GLN A 182 -11.36 20.78 -28.17
N LEU A 183 -12.06 19.73 -28.61
CA LEU A 183 -11.89 19.16 -29.95
C LEU A 183 -12.75 19.99 -30.92
N SER A 184 -12.23 21.14 -31.34
CA SER A 184 -12.79 21.86 -32.48
C SER A 184 -12.55 21.02 -33.74
N TYR A 185 -13.46 20.10 -34.04
CA TYR A 185 -13.55 19.57 -35.40
C TYR A 185 -13.85 20.76 -36.32
N PRO A 186 -13.14 20.95 -37.45
CA PRO A 186 -13.44 22.04 -38.37
C PRO A 186 -14.91 21.92 -38.75
N THR A 187 -15.69 22.96 -38.47
CA THR A 187 -17.10 22.99 -38.84
C THR A 187 -17.13 22.94 -40.37
N GLN A 188 -18.01 22.12 -40.95
CA GLN A 188 -18.04 21.81 -42.40
C GLN A 188 -17.97 23.05 -43.31
N THR A 189 -18.37 24.22 -42.81
CA THR A 189 -18.25 25.55 -43.43
C THR A 189 -16.81 25.95 -43.83
N GLU A 190 -15.77 25.47 -43.13
CA GLU A 190 -14.37 25.81 -43.46
C GLU A 190 -13.78 24.95 -44.59
N LEU A 191 -14.37 23.78 -44.85
CA LEU A 191 -13.90 22.86 -45.90
C LEU A 191 -14.40 23.22 -47.32
N VAL A 192 -15.30 24.20 -47.44
CA VAL A 192 -15.88 24.63 -48.73
C VAL A 192 -15.23 25.91 -49.28
N LYS A 193 -14.22 26.48 -48.58
CA LYS A 193 -13.54 27.72 -48.99
C LYS A 193 -12.32 27.52 -49.91
N THR A 194 -12.25 26.43 -50.68
CA THR A 194 -11.24 26.25 -51.74
C THR A 194 -11.91 26.34 -53.09
#